data_AF-A0A0C3KI47-F1
#
_entry.id   AF-A0A0C3KI47-F1
#
_cell.length_a   1.000
_cell.length_b   1.000
_cell.length_c   1.000
_cell.angle_alpha   90.00
_cell.angle_beta   90.00
_cell.angle_gamma   90.00
#
_symmetry.space_group_name_H-M   'P 1'
#
loop_
_entity.id
_entity.type
_entity.pdbx_description
1 polymer ?
#
loop_
_entity_poly.entity_id
_entity_poly.type
_entity_poly.pdbx_seq_one_letter_code
_entity_poly.pdbx_strand_id
1 'polypeptide(L)'
;MTASSSAPPYYVLASHNTLQSSTSAQPSSVLAHVDIQYRHADDSPLSLLPSHPDEHVFVLYHDPDNPTAPTIKSTSSQFALSGIKVSPAPGATMGEDKNPNMYVLQVTFIDADSSHVNLESSQAYPQNPQALVTRFKQRNHAIRSILEYTGRGAEILY
;
A
#
# COMPACT_ATOMS: atom_id res chain seq x y z
N MET A 1 -1.33 21.20 4.10
CA MET A 1 -1.56 21.61 2.69
C MET A 1 -0.45 20.98 1.87
N THR A 2 -0.79 20.17 0.86
CA THR A 2 0.17 19.62 -0.11
C THR A 2 0.50 20.68 -1.15
N ALA A 3 1.70 20.65 -1.73
CA ALA A 3 2.07 21.58 -2.79
C ALA A 3 1.49 21.09 -4.13
N SER A 4 0.94 21.98 -4.96
CA SER A 4 0.61 21.63 -6.34
C SER A 4 1.89 21.60 -7.17
N SER A 5 2.24 20.44 -7.72
CA SER A 5 3.39 20.27 -8.61
C SER A 5 3.02 19.31 -9.72
N SER A 6 3.32 19.68 -10.97
CA SER A 6 3.17 18.81 -12.15
C SER A 6 4.38 17.89 -12.36
N ALA A 7 5.43 18.04 -11.55
CA ALA A 7 6.57 17.14 -11.58
C ALA A 7 6.15 15.77 -11.02
N PRO A 8 6.70 14.67 -11.56
CA PRO A 8 6.33 13.34 -11.12
C PRO A 8 6.76 13.10 -9.65
N PRO A 9 6.07 12.19 -8.93
CA PRO A 9 6.35 11.88 -7.52
C PRO A 9 7.78 11.39 -7.31
N TYR A 10 8.54 12.07 -6.43
CA TYR A 10 9.96 11.76 -6.20
C TYR A 10 10.24 11.15 -4.82
N TYR A 11 9.58 11.63 -3.78
CA TYR A 11 9.75 11.12 -2.42
C TYR A 11 8.66 10.09 -2.11
N VAL A 12 8.94 8.81 -2.35
CA VAL A 12 7.97 7.73 -2.13
C VAL A 12 8.49 6.77 -1.07
N LEU A 13 7.62 6.42 -0.12
CA LEU A 13 7.89 5.44 0.94
C LEU A 13 6.76 4.42 1.01
N ALA A 14 7.08 3.17 1.32
CA ALA A 14 6.10 2.16 1.67
C ALA A 14 6.03 2.00 3.19
N SER A 15 4.86 2.26 3.76
CA SER A 15 4.48 1.93 5.12
C SER A 15 3.84 0.55 5.10
N HIS A 16 4.56 -0.46 5.58
CA HIS A 16 3.96 -1.77 5.80
C HIS A 16 3.83 -2.04 7.31
N ASN A 17 2.69 -2.58 7.70
CA ASN A 17 2.41 -2.89 9.09
C ASN A 17 2.97 -4.27 9.43
N THR A 18 4.03 -4.33 10.24
CA THR A 18 4.50 -5.57 10.85
C THR A 18 3.82 -5.72 12.20
N LEU A 19 2.65 -6.38 12.24
CA LEU A 19 1.99 -6.71 13.50
C LEU A 19 2.74 -7.87 14.18
N GLN A 20 3.97 -7.63 14.64
CA GLN A 20 4.68 -8.58 15.49
C GLN A 20 3.99 -8.66 16.85
N SER A 21 3.76 -9.89 17.30
CA SER A 21 3.16 -10.22 18.58
C SER A 21 4.12 -9.94 19.74
N SER A 22 4.41 -8.68 20.03
CA SER A 22 4.99 -8.28 21.31
C SER A 22 3.90 -7.62 22.15
N THR A 23 3.85 -7.98 23.43
CA THR A 23 2.89 -7.57 24.47
C THR A 23 2.78 -6.05 24.73
N SER A 24 3.39 -5.21 23.91
CA SER A 24 3.29 -3.75 23.98
C SER A 24 2.23 -3.23 22.99
N ALA A 25 1.24 -2.52 23.51
CA ALA A 25 0.14 -1.93 22.79
C ALA A 25 0.59 -0.82 21.81
N GLN A 26 1.01 -1.17 20.58
CA GLN A 26 0.84 -0.34 19.38
C GLN A 26 1.34 -1.09 18.13
N PRO A 27 0.61 -1.07 17.01
CA PRO A 27 1.12 -1.57 15.74
C PRO A 27 2.30 -0.70 15.28
N SER A 28 3.49 -1.28 15.15
CA SER A 28 4.64 -0.59 14.56
C SER A 28 4.57 -0.70 13.04
N SER A 29 4.42 0.44 12.36
CA SER A 29 4.61 0.50 10.92
C SER A 29 6.09 0.66 10.62
N VAL A 30 6.62 -0.18 9.74
CA VAL A 30 7.96 0.00 9.16
C VAL A 30 7.82 0.87 7.92
N LEU A 31 8.65 1.90 7.80
CA LEU A 31 8.81 2.67 6.58
C LEU A 31 9.97 2.08 5.79
N ALA A 32 9.71 1.72 4.55
CA ALA A 32 10.68 1.20 3.61
C ALA A 32 10.81 2.16 2.42
N HIS A 33 12.04 2.29 1.91
CA HIS A 33 12.27 2.91 0.61
C HIS A 33 11.77 1.99 -0.49
N VAL A 34 11.26 2.58 -1.56
CA VAL A 34 10.87 1.88 -2.78
C VAL A 34 11.80 2.28 -3.91
N ASP A 35 12.07 1.34 -4.79
CA ASP A 35 12.76 1.64 -6.05
C ASP A 35 11.74 2.26 -7.02
N ILE A 36 11.99 3.50 -7.42
CA ILE A 36 11.08 4.25 -8.30
C ILE A 36 11.56 4.11 -9.75
N GLN A 37 10.66 3.64 -10.61
CA GLN A 37 10.86 3.62 -12.06
C GLN A 37 9.77 4.46 -12.73
N TYR A 38 10.18 5.45 -13.52
CA TYR A 38 9.25 6.25 -14.31
C TYR A 38 9.04 5.59 -15.68
N ARG A 39 7.77 5.48 -16.08
CA ARG A 39 7.35 4.92 -17.35
C ARG A 39 6.41 5.87 -18.04
N HIS A 40 6.53 5.98 -19.36
CA HIS A 40 5.62 6.75 -20.20
C HIS A 40 4.54 5.84 -20.80
N ALA A 41 3.48 6.45 -21.35
CA ALA A 41 2.32 5.70 -21.87
C ALA A 41 2.65 4.86 -23.12
N ASP A 42 3.75 5.19 -23.80
CA ASP A 42 4.29 4.50 -24.98
C ASP A 42 5.30 3.40 -24.65
N ASP A 43 5.70 3.26 -23.37
CA ASP A 43 6.55 2.16 -22.94
C ASP A 43 5.81 0.81 -23.02
N SER A 44 6.58 -0.27 -23.21
CA SER A 44 6.04 -1.63 -23.23
C SER A 44 5.37 -1.98 -21.89
N PRO A 45 4.13 -2.52 -21.89
CA PRO A 45 3.45 -2.89 -20.65
C PRO A 45 4.16 -4.04 -19.90
N LEU A 46 5.01 -4.80 -20.60
CA LEU A 46 5.82 -5.86 -19.99
C LEU A 46 6.84 -5.30 -18.99
N SER A 47 7.23 -4.03 -19.09
CA SER A 47 8.13 -3.40 -18.11
C SER A 47 7.48 -3.13 -16.76
N LEU A 48 6.16 -3.32 -16.63
CA LEU A 48 5.42 -3.20 -15.36
C LEU A 48 5.30 -4.55 -14.64
N LEU A 49 5.75 -5.63 -15.25
CA LEU A 49 5.71 -6.95 -14.64
C LEU A 49 6.89 -7.13 -13.68
N PRO A 50 6.70 -7.82 -12.55
CA PRO A 50 7.79 -8.25 -11.70
C PRO A 50 8.83 -9.04 -12.50
N SER A 51 10.11 -8.70 -12.34
CA SER A 51 11.23 -9.43 -12.95
C SER A 51 11.64 -10.64 -12.11
N HIS A 52 11.35 -10.60 -10.80
CA HIS A 52 11.65 -11.68 -9.86
C HIS A 52 10.41 -12.11 -9.06
N PRO A 53 10.33 -13.37 -8.59
CA PRO A 53 9.18 -13.85 -7.81
C PRO A 53 8.93 -13.08 -6.51
N ASP A 54 9.99 -12.55 -5.90
CA ASP A 54 9.94 -11.80 -4.63
C ASP A 54 9.74 -10.28 -4.86
N GLU A 55 9.60 -9.85 -6.11
CA GLU A 55 9.39 -8.45 -6.45
C GLU A 55 7.90 -8.10 -6.37
N HIS A 56 7.61 -6.95 -5.76
CA HIS A 56 6.25 -6.44 -5.62
C HIS A 56 6.15 -5.07 -6.27
N VAL A 57 5.40 -5.01 -7.36
CA VAL A 57 5.25 -3.80 -8.15
C VAL A 57 3.97 -3.07 -7.78
N PHE A 58 4.11 -1.76 -7.51
CA PHE A 58 3.01 -0.85 -7.31
C PHE A 58 3.06 0.23 -8.39
N VAL A 59 1.97 0.40 -9.13
CA VAL A 59 1.88 1.35 -10.25
C VAL A 59 1.14 2.59 -9.77
N LEU A 60 1.87 3.70 -9.66
CA LEU A 60 1.35 5.03 -9.36
C LEU A 60 1.12 5.79 -10.67
N TYR A 61 -0.15 6.09 -10.96
CA TYR A 61 -0.53 6.92 -12.09
C TYR A 61 -0.41 8.39 -11.71
N HIS A 62 0.47 9.09 -12.40
CA HIS A 62 0.65 10.52 -12.27
C HIS A 62 0.05 11.22 -13.49
N ASP A 63 -0.98 12.04 -13.24
CA ASP A 63 -1.57 12.93 -14.22
C ASP A 63 -1.11 14.37 -13.92
N PRO A 64 -0.28 14.99 -14.79
CA PRO A 64 0.19 16.36 -14.57
C PRO A 64 -0.95 17.39 -14.59
N ASP A 65 -2.08 17.08 -15.24
CA ASP A 65 -3.27 17.94 -15.26
C ASP A 65 -4.10 17.80 -13.96
N ASN A 66 -3.92 16.69 -13.24
CA ASN A 66 -4.58 16.41 -11.98
C ASN A 66 -3.61 15.85 -10.91
N PRO A 67 -2.64 16.67 -10.44
CA PRO A 67 -1.55 16.21 -9.57
C PRO A 67 -2.01 15.86 -8.13
N THR A 68 -3.25 16.20 -7.77
CA THR A 68 -3.80 16.02 -6.42
C THR A 68 -4.56 14.71 -6.24
N ALA A 69 -4.82 13.95 -7.31
CA ALA A 69 -5.57 12.70 -7.27
C ALA A 69 -4.73 11.48 -7.74
N PRO A 70 -3.63 11.14 -7.04
CA PRO A 70 -2.81 10.00 -7.41
C PRO A 70 -3.60 8.69 -7.28
N THR A 71 -3.64 7.90 -8.34
CA THR A 71 -4.21 6.54 -8.31
C THR A 71 -3.08 5.53 -8.24
N ILE A 72 -3.17 4.55 -7.34
CA ILE A 72 -2.17 3.49 -7.23
C ILE A 72 -2.84 2.12 -7.37
N LYS A 73 -2.20 1.23 -8.11
CA LYS A 73 -2.59 -0.18 -8.22
C LYS A 73 -1.45 -1.08 -7.76
N SER A 74 -1.78 -2.16 -7.07
CA SER A 74 -0.84 -3.24 -6.77
C SER A 74 -0.95 -4.31 -7.85
N THR A 75 0.18 -4.83 -8.33
CA THR A 75 0.23 -6.06 -9.13
C THR A 75 0.69 -7.26 -8.30
N SER A 76 1.00 -7.06 -7.02
CA SER A 76 1.43 -8.11 -6.10
C SER A 76 0.26 -8.99 -5.65
N SER A 77 0.49 -10.29 -5.56
CA SER A 77 -0.43 -11.26 -4.96
C SER A 77 -0.40 -11.26 -3.42
N GLN A 78 0.70 -10.76 -2.84
CA GLN A 78 0.95 -10.79 -1.40
C GLN A 78 0.70 -9.44 -0.72
N PHE A 79 0.63 -8.36 -1.48
CA PHE A 79 0.49 -7.02 -0.92
C PHE A 79 -0.60 -6.23 -1.63
N ALA A 80 -1.49 -5.61 -0.85
CA ALA A 80 -2.44 -4.63 -1.34
C ALA A 80 -2.20 -3.27 -0.71
N LEU A 81 -2.59 -2.24 -1.46
CA LEU A 81 -2.65 -0.88 -0.96
C LEU A 81 -3.93 -0.70 -0.14
N SER A 82 -3.77 -0.22 1.09
CA SER A 82 -4.87 0.22 1.95
C SER A 82 -5.11 1.73 1.87
N GLY A 83 -4.14 2.50 1.39
CA GLY A 83 -4.28 3.94 1.22
C GLY A 83 -2.99 4.63 0.79
N ILE A 84 -3.09 5.94 0.57
CA ILE A 84 -1.96 6.81 0.28
C ILE A 84 -2.06 8.06 1.16
N LYS A 85 -0.94 8.47 1.75
CA LYS A 85 -0.83 9.75 2.43
C LYS A 85 0.12 10.66 1.67
N VAL A 86 -0.34 11.87 1.36
CA VAL A 86 0.48 12.89 0.69
C VAL A 86 0.70 14.05 1.64
N SER A 87 1.95 14.47 1.78
CA SER A 87 2.34 15.62 2.61
C SER A 87 3.61 16.25 2.06
N PRO A 88 3.94 17.51 2.38
CA PRO A 88 5.24 18.08 2.03
C PRO A 88 6.40 17.21 2.54
N ALA A 89 7.40 16.99 1.70
CA ALA A 89 8.60 16.23 2.07
C ALA A 89 9.47 17.07 3.03
N PRO A 90 9.88 16.53 4.19
CA PRO A 90 10.78 17.24 5.09
C PRO A 90 12.09 17.59 4.40
N GLY A 91 12.47 18.88 4.45
CA GLY A 91 13.72 19.35 3.84
C GLY A 91 13.65 19.57 2.32
N ALA A 92 12.54 19.26 1.64
CA ALA A 92 12.37 19.64 0.25
C ALA A 92 12.13 21.16 0.15
N THR A 93 12.91 21.82 -0.71
CA THR A 93 12.71 23.24 -1.01
C THR A 93 11.83 23.40 -2.24
N MET A 94 11.01 24.44 -2.29
CA MET A 94 10.11 24.74 -3.42
C MET A 94 10.86 25.13 -4.72
N GLY A 95 12.20 25.16 -4.71
CA GLY A 95 13.03 25.59 -5.83
C GLY A 95 13.71 24.46 -6.61
N GLU A 96 13.48 23.21 -6.24
CA GLU A 96 13.96 22.05 -7.03
C GLU A 96 12.97 21.69 -8.14
N ASP A 97 13.47 21.20 -9.28
CA ASP A 97 12.66 20.68 -10.39
C ASP A 97 11.86 19.40 -10.03
N LYS A 98 11.92 18.99 -8.76
CA LYS A 98 11.32 17.77 -8.22
C LYS A 98 10.03 18.11 -7.50
N ASN A 99 9.10 17.16 -7.51
CA ASN A 99 7.87 17.29 -6.73
C ASN A 99 8.22 17.34 -5.23
N PRO A 100 7.89 18.44 -4.51
CA PRO A 100 8.25 18.61 -3.10
C PRO A 100 7.35 17.82 -2.16
N ASN A 101 6.39 17.04 -2.68
CA ASN A 101 5.53 16.19 -1.86
C ASN A 101 6.15 14.80 -1.64
N MET A 102 5.93 14.30 -0.43
CA MET A 102 6.17 12.93 -0.01
C MET A 102 4.88 12.13 -0.07
N TYR A 103 4.97 10.95 -0.68
CA TYR A 103 3.92 9.98 -0.84
C TYR A 103 4.25 8.76 0.02
N VAL A 104 3.41 8.49 1.02
CA VAL A 104 3.53 7.31 1.87
C VAL A 104 2.44 6.32 1.48
N LEU A 105 2.86 5.21 0.86
CA LEU A 105 2.01 4.11 0.43
C LEU A 105 1.70 3.24 1.65
N GLN A 106 0.43 3.08 2.01
CA GLN A 106 0.04 2.17 3.06
C GLN A 106 -0.20 0.80 2.45
N VAL A 107 0.63 -0.17 2.82
CA VAL A 107 0.67 -1.50 2.23
C VAL A 107 0.35 -2.53 3.30
N THR A 108 -0.55 -3.45 2.97
CA THR A 108 -0.98 -4.53 3.85
C THR A 108 -0.68 -5.87 3.21
N PHE A 109 -0.11 -6.79 3.98
CA PHE A 109 0.11 -8.16 3.55
C PHE A 109 -1.23 -8.91 3.46
N ILE A 110 -1.47 -9.52 2.30
CA ILE A 110 -2.56 -10.45 2.04
C ILE A 110 -1.94 -11.84 2.01
N ASP A 111 -2.31 -12.65 2.98
CA ASP A 111 -1.95 -14.05 2.98
C ASP A 111 -2.73 -14.78 1.88
N ALA A 112 -2.05 -15.07 0.77
CA ALA A 112 -2.62 -15.69 -0.42
C ALA A 112 -3.01 -17.16 -0.20
N ASP A 113 -2.69 -17.78 0.94
CA ASP A 113 -3.01 -19.18 1.21
C ASP A 113 -4.40 -19.36 1.85
N SER A 114 -5.43 -18.89 1.14
CA SER A 114 -6.82 -19.26 1.43
C SER A 114 -7.60 -19.76 0.19
N SER A 115 -6.92 -19.99 -0.93
CA SER A 115 -7.47 -20.73 -2.08
C SER A 115 -7.12 -22.23 -2.07
N HIS A 116 -6.42 -22.72 -1.05
CA HIS A 116 -6.25 -24.16 -0.77
C HIS A 116 -6.91 -24.56 0.56
N VAL A 117 -8.14 -24.08 0.82
CA VAL A 117 -9.05 -24.87 1.66
C VAL A 117 -9.53 -26.05 0.82
N ASN A 118 -8.64 -27.04 0.64
CA ASN A 118 -9.10 -28.39 0.41
C ASN A 118 -9.81 -28.82 1.70
N LEU A 119 -11.11 -28.54 1.76
CA LEU A 119 -11.97 -28.83 2.90
C LEU A 119 -12.17 -30.35 3.09
N GLU A 120 -11.58 -31.21 2.25
CA GLU A 120 -11.73 -32.66 2.27
C GLU A 120 -10.43 -33.43 2.59
N SER A 121 -9.25 -32.81 2.53
CA SER A 121 -8.00 -33.43 2.99
C SER A 121 -7.84 -33.29 4.50
N SER A 122 -8.69 -34.02 5.21
CA SER A 122 -8.65 -34.24 6.66
C SER A 122 -7.25 -34.59 7.17
N GLN A 123 -6.77 -33.88 8.20
CA GLN A 123 -6.18 -34.41 9.45
C GLN A 123 -5.13 -33.53 10.17
N ALA A 124 -4.86 -32.29 9.74
CA ALA A 124 -3.86 -31.45 10.42
C ALA A 124 -4.31 -30.02 10.72
N TYR A 125 -5.31 -29.81 11.56
CA TYR A 125 -5.39 -28.63 12.45
C TYR A 125 -6.12 -29.05 13.74
N PRO A 126 -5.70 -28.61 14.95
CA PRO A 126 -5.20 -27.26 15.18
C PRO A 126 -4.04 -27.18 16.18
N GLN A 127 -2.81 -26.91 15.75
CA GLN A 127 -1.75 -26.70 16.75
C GLN A 127 -1.83 -25.35 17.48
N ASN A 128 -2.64 -24.38 17.01
CA ASN A 128 -2.79 -23.15 17.77
C ASN A 128 -4.11 -22.39 17.50
N PRO A 129 -5.18 -22.60 18.29
CA PRO A 129 -6.42 -21.82 18.17
C PRO A 129 -6.21 -20.31 18.38
N GLN A 130 -5.20 -19.91 19.16
CA GLN A 130 -4.86 -18.50 19.35
C GLN A 130 -4.28 -17.88 18.07
N ALA A 131 -3.51 -18.64 17.29
CA ALA A 131 -2.99 -18.17 16.01
C ALA A 131 -4.12 -17.92 15.00
N LEU A 132 -5.13 -18.78 14.96
CA LEU A 132 -6.29 -18.63 14.07
C LEU A 132 -7.12 -17.40 14.43
N VAL A 133 -7.43 -17.21 15.73
CA VAL A 133 -8.14 -16.01 16.21
C VAL A 133 -7.32 -14.75 15.95
N THR A 134 -6.00 -14.81 16.13
CA THR A 134 -5.09 -13.68 15.84
C THR A 134 -5.11 -13.32 14.36
N ARG A 135 -5.01 -14.29 13.45
CA ARG A 135 -5.13 -14.07 11.99
C ARG A 135 -6.49 -13.50 11.61
N PHE A 136 -7.57 -13.98 12.22
CA PHE A 136 -8.91 -13.46 11.99
C PHE A 136 -9.07 -12.01 12.45
N LYS A 137 -8.57 -11.68 13.65
CA LYS A 137 -8.56 -10.30 14.17
C LYS A 137 -7.72 -9.37 13.30
N GLN A 138 -6.55 -9.84 12.85
CA GLN A 138 -5.66 -9.11 11.94
C GLN A 138 -6.37 -8.77 10.62
N ARG A 139 -6.99 -9.77 9.98
CA ARG A 139 -7.74 -9.58 8.73
C ARG A 139 -8.89 -8.59 8.91
N ASN A 140 -9.67 -8.74 9.99
CA ASN A 140 -10.79 -7.84 10.26
C ASN A 140 -10.34 -6.41 10.54
N HIS A 141 -9.19 -6.21 11.18
CA HIS A 141 -8.65 -4.87 11.40
C HIS A 141 -8.25 -4.20 10.07
N ALA A 142 -7.54 -4.92 9.20
CA ALA A 142 -7.19 -4.44 7.87
C ALA A 142 -8.43 -4.11 7.00
N ILE A 143 -9.46 -4.96 7.04
CA ILE A 143 -10.72 -4.70 6.33
C ILE A 143 -11.40 -3.43 6.87
N ARG A 144 -11.46 -3.26 8.19
CA ARG A 144 -12.04 -2.06 8.81
C ARG A 144 -11.27 -0.80 8.43
N SER A 145 -9.93 -0.83 8.42
CA SER A 145 -9.14 0.34 8.03
C SER A 145 -9.37 0.74 6.56
N ILE A 146 -9.57 -0.23 5.67
CA ILE A 146 -9.94 0.02 4.26
C ILE A 146 -11.35 0.64 4.16
N LEU A 147 -12.32 0.08 4.88
CA LEU A 147 -13.72 0.54 4.85
C LEU A 147 -13.89 1.93 5.48
N GLU A 148 -13.22 2.22 6.59
CA GLU A 148 -13.26 3.54 7.24
C GLU A 148 -12.70 4.65 6.33
N TYR A 149 -11.78 4.30 5.43
CA TYR A 149 -11.24 5.23 4.44
C TYR A 149 -12.26 5.57 3.34
N THR A 150 -13.16 4.65 3.00
CA THR A 150 -14.26 4.91 2.03
C THR A 150 -15.41 5.73 2.63
N GLY A 151 -15.53 5.78 3.96
CA GLY A 151 -16.64 6.47 4.65
C GLY A 151 -16.48 7.97 4.84
N ARG A 152 -15.27 8.54 4.70
CA ARG A 152 -15.02 10.00 4.85
C ARG A 152 -15.06 10.80 3.55
N GLY A 153 -15.44 10.19 2.42
CA GLY A 153 -15.56 10.85 1.12
C GLY A 153 -16.99 11.13 0.64
N ALA A 154 -18.01 10.77 1.43
CA ALA A 154 -19.42 10.94 1.07
C ALA A 154 -20.11 12.05 1.87
N GLU A 155 -19.56 13.26 1.88
CA GLU A 155 -20.41 14.45 2.04
C GLU A 155 -20.95 14.80 0.66
N ILE A 156 -22.09 14.20 0.34
CA ILE A 156 -22.95 14.63 -0.76
C ILE A 156 -23.51 15.99 -0.33
N LEU A 157 -23.05 17.03 -1.02
CA LEU A 157 -23.62 18.37 -0.97
C LEU A 157 -25.11 18.29 -1.38
N TYR A 158 -25.99 18.79 -0.52
CA TYR A 158 -27.30 19.32 -0.92
C TYR A 158 -27.20 20.84 -1.07
#